data_AF-A0A8T7GLT7-F1
#
_entry.id   AF-A0A8T7GLT7-F1
#
_cell.length_a   1.000
_cell.length_b   1.000
_cell.length_c   1.000
_cell.angle_alpha   90.00
_cell.angle_beta   90.00
_cell.angle_gamma   90.00
#
_symmetry.space_group_name_H-M   'P 1'
#
loop_
_entity.id
_entity.type
_entity.pdbx_description
1 polymer ?
#
loop_
_entity_poly.entity_id
_entity_poly.type
_entity_poly.pdbx_seq_one_letter_code
_entity_poly.pdbx_strand_id
1 'polypeptide(L)'
;MEPPRRVFPRAAATLALLAALAVSGLLLGSTGLGWPGGPVLGLRASRTLAAAGVGVLLGVAGALIQYSVANPLADPGLLGLTQGALAAVALAMLAAG
;
A
#
# COMPACT_ATOMS: atom_id res chain seq x y z
N MET A 1 21.92 -9.26 28.21
CA MET A 1 21.18 -9.30 26.92
C MET A 1 19.70 -9.38 27.26
N GLU A 2 19.01 -8.23 27.36
CA GLU A 2 17.56 -8.21 27.61
C GLU A 2 16.80 -8.34 26.28
N PRO A 3 15.75 -9.18 26.20
CA PRO A 3 15.00 -9.36 24.96
C PRO A 3 14.13 -8.11 24.65
N PRO A 4 14.04 -7.67 23.38
CA PRO A 4 13.24 -6.51 22.98
C PRO A 4 11.72 -6.82 23.01
N ARG A 5 11.10 -6.67 24.18
CA ARG A 5 9.70 -7.09 24.44
C ARG A 5 8.57 -6.18 23.92
N ARG A 6 8.86 -5.08 23.20
CA ARG A 6 7.83 -4.02 22.89
C ARG A 6 7.45 -3.85 21.42
N VAL A 7 8.05 -4.60 20.49
CA VAL A 7 7.77 -4.46 19.04
C VAL A 7 6.55 -5.30 18.62
N PHE A 8 6.38 -6.46 19.24
CA PHE A 8 5.25 -7.39 19.00
C PHE A 8 3.86 -6.75 19.04
N PRO A 9 3.48 -5.94 20.05
CA PRO A 9 2.13 -5.39 20.10
C PRO A 9 1.86 -4.37 18.99
N ARG A 10 2.88 -3.65 18.53
CA ARG A 10 2.74 -2.66 17.45
C ARG A 10 2.59 -3.33 16.09
N ALA A 11 3.37 -4.37 15.82
CA ALA A 11 3.25 -5.16 14.60
C ALA A 11 1.89 -5.88 14.51
N ALA A 12 1.41 -6.43 15.63
CA ALA A 12 0.07 -7.02 15.68
C ALA A 12 -1.03 -5.97 15.43
N ALA A 13 -0.90 -4.78 16.00
CA ALA A 13 -1.86 -3.69 15.79
C ALA A 13 -1.89 -3.20 14.33
N THR A 14 -0.74 -3.05 13.67
CA THR A 14 -0.71 -2.65 12.25
C THR A 14 -1.31 -3.73 11.36
N LEU A 15 -1.02 -5.00 11.60
CA LEU A 15 -1.65 -6.11 10.87
C LEU A 15 -3.15 -6.18 11.10
N ALA A 16 -3.61 -5.99 12.34
CA ALA A 16 -5.04 -5.95 12.66
C ALA A 16 -5.73 -4.77 11.96
N LEU A 17 -5.09 -3.60 11.91
CA LEU A 17 -5.60 -2.44 11.19
C LEU A 17 -5.68 -2.69 9.68
N LEU A 18 -4.64 -3.29 9.08
CA LEU A 18 -4.65 -3.66 7.66
C LEU A 18 -5.76 -4.66 7.34
N ALA A 19 -5.98 -5.65 8.21
CA ALA A 19 -7.07 -6.60 8.07
C ALA A 19 -8.43 -5.91 8.18
N ALA A 20 -8.62 -5.00 9.14
CA ALA A 20 -9.84 -4.22 9.28
C ALA A 20 -10.11 -3.34 8.05
N LEU A 21 -9.08 -2.69 7.50
CA LEU A 21 -9.16 -1.89 6.28
C LEU A 21 -9.50 -2.76 5.06
N ALA A 22 -8.90 -3.94 4.92
CA ALA A 22 -9.21 -4.87 3.84
C ALA A 22 -10.67 -5.36 3.91
N VAL A 23 -11.15 -5.71 5.11
CA VAL A 23 -12.55 -6.08 5.34
C VAL A 23 -13.48 -4.92 5.02
N SER A 24 -13.15 -3.70 5.46
CA SER A 24 -13.93 -2.51 5.11
C SER A 24 -13.96 -2.25 3.60
N GLY A 25 -12.85 -2.47 2.89
CA GLY A 25 -12.77 -2.32 1.44
C GLY A 25 -13.61 -3.33 0.66
N LEU A 26 -13.87 -4.50 1.24
CA LEU A 26 -14.77 -5.51 0.68
C LEU A 26 -16.25 -5.19 0.99
N LEU A 27 -16.54 -4.64 2.18
CA LEU A 27 -17.90 -4.39 2.65
C LEU A 27 -18.49 -3.06 2.17
N LEU A 28 -17.70 -1.99 2.11
CA LEU A 28 -18.15 -0.67 1.66
C LEU A 28 -18.01 -0.52 0.14
N GLY A 29 -19.08 -0.09 -0.53
CA GLY A 29 -19.00 0.32 -1.93
C GLY A 29 -20.27 1.00 -2.41
N SER A 30 -20.32 1.32 -3.71
CA SER A 30 -21.42 2.06 -4.33
C SER A 30 -22.79 1.36 -4.23
N THR A 31 -22.80 0.04 -4.04
CA THR A 31 -24.01 -0.77 -3.88
C THR A 31 -24.49 -0.85 -2.43
N GLY A 32 -23.93 -0.03 -1.52
CA GLY A 32 -24.25 -0.03 -0.09
C GLY A 32 -23.29 -0.85 0.76
N LEU A 33 -23.71 -1.07 2.02
CA LEU A 33 -22.93 -1.71 3.07
C LEU A 33 -23.40 -3.16 3.23
N GLY A 34 -22.54 -4.12 2.90
CA GLY A 34 -22.91 -5.54 2.93
C GLY A 34 -21.97 -6.41 2.12
N TRP A 35 -22.23 -7.72 2.13
CA TRP A 35 -21.42 -8.66 1.37
C TRP A 35 -21.70 -8.54 -0.14
N PRO A 36 -20.68 -8.27 -0.98
CA PRO A 36 -20.88 -8.14 -2.42
C PRO A 36 -21.17 -9.50 -3.05
N GLY A 37 -22.30 -9.60 -3.76
CA GLY A 37 -22.65 -10.78 -4.56
C GLY A 37 -22.04 -10.71 -5.97
N GLY A 38 -21.82 -11.89 -6.58
CA GLY A 38 -21.52 -12.02 -8.01
C GLY A 38 -20.22 -11.31 -8.46
N PRO A 39 -20.19 -10.73 -9.69
CA PRO A 39 -18.98 -10.14 -10.29
C PRO A 39 -18.36 -8.98 -9.48
N VAL A 40 -19.16 -8.31 -8.65
CA VAL A 40 -18.72 -7.16 -7.84
C VAL A 40 -17.67 -7.57 -6.81
N LEU A 41 -17.77 -8.79 -6.25
CA LEU A 41 -16.78 -9.31 -5.33
C LEU A 41 -15.40 -9.38 -5.98
N GLY A 42 -15.31 -9.82 -7.24
CA GLY A 42 -14.04 -9.89 -7.98
C GLY A 42 -13.40 -8.52 -8.18
N LEU A 43 -14.21 -7.51 -8.51
CA LEU A 43 -13.73 -6.12 -8.67
C LEU A 43 -13.28 -5.49 -7.33
N ARG A 44 -14.04 -5.73 -6.25
CA ARG A 44 -13.65 -5.25 -4.91
C ARG A 44 -12.39 -5.96 -4.42
N ALA A 45 -12.29 -7.27 -4.62
CA ALA A 45 -11.13 -8.06 -4.23
C ALA A 45 -9.86 -7.65 -4.99
N SER A 46 -9.93 -7.44 -6.30
CA SER A 46 -8.76 -6.99 -7.07
C SER A 46 -8.28 -5.61 -6.61
N ARG A 47 -9.22 -4.68 -6.37
CA ARG A 47 -8.89 -3.34 -5.84
C ARG A 47 -8.29 -3.40 -4.44
N THR A 48 -8.87 -4.18 -3.51
CA THR A 48 -8.36 -4.25 -2.14
C THR A 48 -6.99 -4.91 -2.07
N LEU A 49 -6.76 -5.97 -2.86
CA LEU A 49 -5.45 -6.61 -2.99
C LEU A 49 -4.41 -5.66 -3.58
N ALA A 50 -4.75 -4.92 -4.63
CA ALA A 50 -3.86 -3.92 -5.21
C ALA A 50 -3.51 -2.82 -4.19
N ALA A 51 -4.51 -2.28 -3.49
CA ALA A 51 -4.31 -1.25 -2.47
C ALA A 51 -3.42 -1.74 -1.31
N ALA A 52 -3.67 -2.95 -0.81
CA ALA A 52 -2.85 -3.55 0.24
C ALA A 52 -1.40 -3.78 -0.23
N GLY A 53 -1.22 -4.36 -1.42
CA GLY A 53 0.10 -4.60 -2.01
C GLY A 53 0.90 -3.31 -2.21
N VAL A 54 0.28 -2.29 -2.84
CA VAL A 54 0.90 -0.98 -3.04
C VAL A 54 1.26 -0.33 -1.70
N GLY A 55 0.37 -0.37 -0.70
CA GLY A 55 0.64 0.18 0.63
C GLY A 55 1.84 -0.48 1.33
N VAL A 56 1.95 -1.80 1.28
CA VAL A 56 3.10 -2.54 1.82
C VAL A 56 4.39 -2.14 1.10
N LEU A 57 4.37 -2.11 -0.23
CA LEU A 57 5.55 -1.77 -1.03
C LEU A 57 6.00 -0.32 -0.78
N LEU A 58 5.07 0.63 -0.65
CA LEU A 58 5.40 2.02 -0.30
C LEU A 58 6.00 2.14 1.11
N GLY A 59 5.44 1.43 2.10
CA GLY A 59 6.01 1.39 3.45
C GLY A 59 7.44 0.86 3.47
N VAL A 60 7.71 -0.21 2.71
CA VAL A 60 9.06 -0.78 2.55
C VAL A 60 9.99 0.20 1.82
N ALA A 61 9.55 0.80 0.73
CA ALA A 61 10.34 1.77 -0.03
C ALA A 61 10.74 2.98 0.84
N GLY A 62 9.82 3.50 1.65
CA GLY A 62 10.11 4.57 2.61
C GLY A 62 11.17 4.16 3.64
N ALA A 63 11.02 2.97 4.24
CA ALA A 63 11.99 2.46 5.21
C ALA A 63 13.40 2.25 4.58
N LEU A 64 13.44 1.73 3.35
CA LEU A 64 14.70 1.53 2.62
C LEU A 64 15.38 2.87 2.31
N ILE A 65 14.64 3.88 1.86
CA ILE A 65 15.20 5.19 1.52
C ILE A 65 15.69 5.91 2.77
N GLN A 66 14.91 5.89 3.85
CA GLN A 66 15.32 6.44 5.15
C GLN A 66 16.63 5.81 5.63
N TYR A 67 16.79 4.50 5.44
CA TYR A 67 18.02 3.78 5.76
C TYR A 67 19.18 4.14 4.82
N SER A 68 18.97 4.15 3.51
CA SER A 68 20.00 4.44 2.51
C SER A 68 20.55 5.86 2.60
N VAL A 69 19.72 6.84 2.93
CA VAL A 69 20.12 8.25 3.08
C VAL A 69 20.56 8.56 4.52
N ALA A 70 20.44 7.60 5.44
CA ALA A 70 20.66 7.78 6.88
C ALA A 70 19.95 9.03 7.44
N ASN A 71 18.77 9.33 6.89
CA ASN A 71 17.95 10.48 7.26
C ASN A 71 16.50 10.03 7.50
N PRO A 72 16.00 10.08 8.75
CA PRO A 72 14.63 9.65 9.07
C PRO A 72 13.54 10.52 8.43
N LEU A 73 13.89 11.70 7.91
CA LEU A 73 12.98 12.60 7.19
C LEU A 73 13.03 12.45 5.67
N ALA A 74 13.86 11.53 5.14
CA ALA A 74 13.93 11.29 3.71
C ALA A 74 12.60 10.69 3.20
N ASP A 75 12.00 11.34 2.20
CA ASP A 75 10.78 10.92 1.54
C ASP A 75 11.08 10.45 0.11
N PRO A 76 10.59 9.27 -0.33
CA PRO A 76 10.70 8.81 -1.72
C PRO A 76 10.29 9.84 -2.78
N GLY A 77 9.32 10.71 -2.48
CA GLY A 77 8.87 11.74 -3.42
C GLY A 77 9.94 12.78 -3.77
N LEU A 78 10.84 13.10 -2.83
CA LEU A 78 11.89 14.11 -3.01
C LEU A 78 13.04 13.63 -3.91
N LEU A 79 13.19 12.31 -4.10
CA LEU A 79 14.25 11.72 -4.92
C LEU A 79 13.88 11.61 -6.41
N GLY A 80 12.70 12.11 -6.82
CA GLY A 80 12.26 12.09 -8.21
C GLY A 80 11.72 10.74 -8.72
N LEU A 81 11.61 9.72 -7.85
CA LEU A 81 11.07 8.40 -8.18
C LEU A 81 9.65 8.48 -8.77
N THR A 82 8.77 9.28 -8.15
CA THR A 82 7.39 9.46 -8.63
C THR A 82 7.33 10.12 -10.00
N GLN A 83 8.14 11.16 -10.23
CA GLN A 83 8.18 11.86 -11.52
C GLN A 83 8.77 10.97 -12.62
N GLY A 84 9.81 10.19 -12.30
CA GLY A 84 10.38 9.20 -13.22
C GLY A 84 9.39 8.10 -13.61
N ALA A 85 8.62 7.58 -12.66
CA ALA A 85 7.57 6.60 -12.93
C ALA A 85 6.47 7.17 -13.83
N LEU A 86 6.01 8.40 -13.58
CA LEU A 86 5.02 9.08 -14.43
C LEU A 86 5.54 9.32 -15.84
N ALA A 87 6.81 9.73 -15.98
CA ALA A 87 7.45 9.90 -17.29
C ALA A 87 7.53 8.56 -18.05
N ALA A 88 7.90 7.47 -17.38
CA ALA A 88 7.93 6.14 -17.99
C ALA A 88 6.54 5.67 -18.45
N VAL A 89 5.49 5.92 -17.65
CA VAL A 89 4.10 5.64 -18.04
C VAL A 89 3.69 6.47 -19.26
N ALA A 90 4.01 7.76 -19.29
CA ALA A 90 3.72 8.63 -20.42
C ALA A 90 4.42 8.16 -21.70
N LEU A 91 5.69 7.77 -21.62
CA LEU A 91 6.44 7.21 -22.74
C LEU A 91 5.84 5.88 -23.22
N ALA A 92 5.43 4.99 -22.30
CA ALA A 92 4.79 3.73 -22.65
C ALA A 92 3.44 3.94 -23.35
N MET A 93 2.63 4.90 -22.90
CA MET A 93 1.39 5.26 -23.56
C MET A 93 1.61 5.84 -24.96
N LEU A 94 2.63 6.68 -25.13
CA LEU A 94 3.00 7.24 -26.43
C LEU A 94 3.50 6.17 -27.40
N ALA A 95 4.23 5.17 -26.91
CA ALA A 95 4.75 4.08 -27.73
C ALA A 95 3.71 3.00 -28.07
N ALA A 96 2.63 2.89 -27.28
CA ALA A 96 1.56 1.91 -27.48
C ALA A 96 0.39 2.44 -28.32
N GLY A 97 0.34 3.74 -28.58
CA GLY A 97 -0.59 4.38 -29.54
C GLY A 97 -0.01 4.38 -30.95
#